data_AF-A0A1D2A4P4-F1
#
_entry.id   AF-A0A1D2A4P4-F1
#
_cell.length_a   1.000
_cell.length_b   1.000
_cell.length_c   1.000
_cell.angle_alpha   90.00
_cell.angle_beta   90.00
_cell.angle_gamma   90.00
#
_symmetry.space_group_name_H-M   'P 1'
#
loop_
_entity.id
_entity.type
_entity.pdbx_description
1 polymer ?
#
loop_
_entity_poly.entity_id
_entity_poly.type
_entity_poly.pdbx_seq_one_letter_code
_entity_poly.pdbx_strand_id
1 'polypeptide(L)'
;MQDLSKRNAWRYRAAHFYMRLQHLGAYPLQHSSCAQLEEKRIPYTIEKINMQCYGDKPAEFLAKVPSGLLPVLEVGGRVFTESAVIQEVLEQLYPEIPLLPQPGTQEHGRAAGLMRLERRLFSDWLQWLCRGGWNVQGNRRAFCKTMEAVDDALRATPGPFFLESGLSLVDLTFAPFLERIAASMVYYKGFVVRGQGRWPGIDAWFEAMEARDSYRGFKSDYYTHCHDLPPQLGGCTSERGSEEAAAAIDGGAWRLPLQPLAADYAYEAHSPGDDPERDALTAAARLVSNRAAVVPFALRGASQGARRTARAHLSDPGRPSAQDPDGAVDAALRCVAGALLSGTETAAAPVAPSEQAADTVRQSLSYMRDRICVPRDLPLPAARQLRAHLNWAINGLIMHGSA
;
A
#
# COMPACT_ATOMS: atom_id res chain seq x y z
N MET A 1 39.48 -10.11 -31.26
CA MET A 1 38.23 -10.89 -31.18
C MET A 1 38.31 -11.81 -29.96
N GLN A 2 38.42 -11.20 -28.76
CA GLN A 2 38.68 -11.89 -27.49
C GLN A 2 37.36 -12.31 -26.83
N ASP A 3 37.20 -13.62 -26.74
CA ASP A 3 36.52 -14.40 -25.71
C ASP A 3 35.35 -13.75 -24.94
N LEU A 4 34.14 -13.91 -25.50
CA LEU A 4 32.85 -13.61 -24.87
C LEU A 4 32.35 -14.72 -23.92
N SER A 5 33.13 -15.79 -23.67
CA SER A 5 32.67 -16.93 -22.86
C SER A 5 32.70 -16.69 -21.34
N LYS A 6 33.34 -15.60 -20.88
CA LYS A 6 33.50 -15.31 -19.43
C LYS A 6 32.49 -14.32 -18.83
N ARG A 7 31.50 -13.82 -19.59
CA ARG A 7 30.47 -12.88 -19.06
C ARG A 7 29.11 -13.51 -18.74
N ASN A 8 28.92 -14.81 -18.92
CA ASN A 8 27.58 -15.45 -18.86
C ASN A 8 27.31 -16.35 -17.64
N ALA A 9 28.04 -16.20 -16.54
CA ALA A 9 27.75 -16.92 -15.29
C ALA A 9 26.58 -16.32 -14.46
N TRP A 10 26.04 -15.16 -14.86
CA TRP A 10 24.88 -14.50 -14.23
C TRP A 10 23.52 -15.16 -14.55
N ARG A 11 23.52 -16.27 -15.30
CA ARG A 11 22.31 -16.96 -15.74
C ARG A 11 22.02 -18.14 -14.80
N TYR A 12 20.89 -18.04 -14.09
CA TYR A 12 20.20 -19.09 -13.32
C TYR A 12 20.51 -19.23 -11.82
N ARG A 13 20.24 -18.17 -11.06
CA ARG A 13 19.50 -18.30 -9.78
C ARG A 13 18.49 -17.16 -9.68
N ALA A 14 17.44 -17.19 -10.50
CA ALA A 14 16.32 -16.27 -10.31
C ALA A 14 15.80 -16.44 -8.88
N ALA A 15 15.72 -15.35 -8.11
CA ALA A 15 15.08 -15.38 -6.81
C ALA A 15 13.57 -15.50 -7.04
N HIS A 16 12.96 -16.57 -6.55
CA HIS A 16 11.52 -16.72 -6.57
C HIS A 16 10.99 -16.19 -5.25
N PHE A 17 10.37 -15.02 -5.27
CA PHE A 17 9.87 -14.38 -4.07
C PHE A 17 8.37 -14.64 -3.94
N TYR A 18 8.01 -15.36 -2.89
CA TYR A 18 6.62 -15.50 -2.48
C TYR A 18 6.27 -14.25 -1.69
N MET A 19 5.64 -13.32 -2.38
CA MET A 19 5.04 -12.13 -1.85
C MET A 19 3.66 -12.38 -1.26
N ARG A 20 3.20 -11.46 -0.42
CA ARG A 20 1.79 -11.40 -0.03
C ARG A 20 0.96 -10.78 -1.15
N LEU A 21 -0.13 -11.44 -1.52
CA LEU A 21 -1.31 -10.85 -2.16
C LEU A 21 -2.03 -10.13 -1.01
N GLN A 22 -1.99 -8.81 -1.05
CA GLN A 22 -3.20 -7.98 -1.08
C GLN A 22 -2.92 -6.52 -0.72
N HIS A 23 -1.70 -6.13 -0.32
CA HIS A 23 -1.22 -4.78 -0.62
C HIS A 23 0.30 -4.81 -0.84
N LEU A 24 0.76 -4.36 -2.00
CA LEU A 24 2.12 -3.83 -2.11
C LEU A 24 2.18 -2.70 -1.07
N GLY A 25 2.98 -2.85 -0.02
CA GLY A 25 2.98 -1.90 1.09
C GLY A 25 2.06 -2.22 2.28
N ALA A 26 1.48 -3.43 2.45
CA ALA A 26 0.69 -3.81 3.65
C ALA A 26 1.49 -4.39 4.81
N TYR A 27 2.61 -5.07 4.53
CA TYR A 27 3.48 -5.61 5.57
C TYR A 27 4.83 -4.90 5.56
N PRO A 28 5.23 -4.19 6.63
CA PRO A 28 6.45 -3.41 6.64
C PRO A 28 7.68 -4.19 6.21
N LEU A 29 7.82 -5.38 6.78
CA LEU A 29 8.97 -6.25 6.60
C LEU A 29 9.08 -6.86 5.18
N GLN A 30 8.00 -6.81 4.39
CA GLN A 30 8.04 -7.20 2.97
C GLN A 30 8.50 -6.03 2.10
N HIS A 31 8.07 -4.81 2.41
CA HIS A 31 8.48 -3.62 1.66
C HIS A 31 10.01 -3.50 1.67
N SER A 32 10.64 -3.69 2.84
CA SER A 32 12.10 -3.62 2.98
C SER A 32 12.84 -4.66 2.14
N SER A 33 12.31 -5.88 2.01
CA SER A 33 12.94 -6.96 1.24
C SER A 33 12.79 -6.74 -0.28
N CYS A 34 11.62 -6.29 -0.74
CA CYS A 34 11.42 -5.94 -2.15
C CYS A 34 12.28 -4.74 -2.56
N ALA A 35 12.34 -3.71 -1.72
CA ALA A 35 13.21 -2.56 -1.95
C ALA A 35 14.68 -2.97 -2.02
N GLN A 36 15.12 -3.92 -1.18
CA GLN A 36 16.48 -4.46 -1.24
C GLN A 36 16.75 -5.17 -2.59
N LEU A 37 15.81 -5.98 -3.08
CA LEU A 37 15.93 -6.64 -4.38
C LEU A 37 16.08 -5.63 -5.53
N GLU A 38 15.26 -4.58 -5.55
CA GLU A 38 15.33 -3.52 -6.56
C GLU A 38 16.64 -2.72 -6.49
N GLU A 39 17.04 -2.29 -5.29
CA GLU A 39 18.27 -1.51 -5.07
C GLU A 39 19.51 -2.30 -5.49
N LYS A 40 19.52 -3.60 -5.20
CA LYS A 40 20.60 -4.51 -5.60
C LYS A 40 20.46 -5.00 -7.05
N ARG A 41 19.41 -4.60 -7.77
CA ARG A 41 19.10 -4.98 -9.16
C ARG A 41 19.07 -6.49 -9.37
N ILE A 42 18.55 -7.21 -8.38
CA ILE A 42 18.44 -8.67 -8.43
C ILE A 42 17.18 -9.01 -9.23
N PRO A 43 17.25 -9.87 -10.26
CA PRO A 43 16.06 -10.32 -10.97
C PRO A 43 15.26 -11.32 -10.10
N TYR A 44 13.97 -11.09 -9.98
CA TYR A 44 13.08 -11.93 -9.18
C TYR A 44 11.69 -12.05 -9.79
N THR A 45 10.96 -13.09 -9.36
CA THR A 45 9.53 -13.24 -9.64
C THR A 45 8.73 -13.04 -8.37
N ILE A 46 7.50 -12.56 -8.54
CA ILE A 46 6.56 -12.32 -7.46
C ILE A 46 5.43 -13.34 -7.58
N GLU A 47 5.28 -14.19 -6.59
CA GLU A 47 4.04 -14.95 -6.38
C GLU A 47 3.26 -14.31 -5.23
N LYS A 48 1.95 -14.14 -5.35
CA LYS A 48 1.19 -13.42 -4.35
C LYS A 48 0.33 -14.39 -3.51
N ILE A 49 0.42 -14.31 -2.17
CA ILE A 49 -0.29 -15.17 -1.19
C ILE A 49 -1.23 -14.37 -0.27
N ASN A 50 -2.46 -14.83 -0.08
CA ASN A 50 -3.44 -14.15 0.78
C ASN A 50 -2.96 -13.97 2.23
N MET A 51 -3.34 -12.84 2.83
CA MET A 51 -3.24 -12.64 4.28
C MET A 51 -4.29 -13.47 5.01
N GLN A 52 -3.97 -13.86 6.25
CA GLN A 52 -4.92 -14.57 7.13
C GLN A 52 -6.23 -13.80 7.33
N CYS A 53 -6.17 -12.47 7.41
CA CYS A 53 -7.34 -11.61 7.57
C CYS A 53 -8.16 -11.39 6.28
N TYR A 54 -7.69 -11.90 5.13
CA TYR A 54 -8.33 -11.68 3.83
C TYR A 54 -8.72 -12.98 3.09
N GLY A 55 -8.32 -14.15 3.59
CA GLY A 55 -8.78 -15.43 3.08
C GLY A 55 -7.79 -16.55 3.33
N ASP A 56 -8.16 -17.73 2.84
CA ASP A 56 -7.33 -18.92 2.97
C ASP A 56 -6.08 -18.81 2.09
N LYS A 57 -4.99 -19.40 2.59
CA LYS A 57 -3.74 -19.55 1.85
C LYS A 57 -3.80 -20.81 0.98
N PRO A 58 -3.21 -20.81 -0.23
CA PRO A 58 -3.14 -22.01 -1.06
C PRO A 58 -2.51 -23.20 -0.30
N ALA A 59 -3.07 -24.39 -0.46
CA ALA A 59 -2.58 -25.59 0.23
C ALA A 59 -1.13 -25.93 -0.15
N GLU A 60 -0.77 -25.71 -1.43
CA GLU A 60 0.60 -25.86 -1.93
C GLU A 60 1.60 -24.89 -1.27
N PHE A 61 1.17 -23.67 -0.95
CA PHE A 61 1.98 -22.72 -0.18
C PHE A 61 2.16 -23.20 1.26
N LEU A 62 1.09 -23.67 1.92
CA LEU A 62 1.16 -24.17 3.30
C LEU A 62 1.98 -25.46 3.41
N ALA A 63 1.99 -26.30 2.38
CA ALA A 63 2.86 -27.47 2.32
C ALA A 63 4.35 -27.07 2.29
N LYS A 64 4.67 -25.96 1.63
CA LYS A 64 6.03 -25.39 1.57
C LYS A 64 6.40 -24.59 2.82
N VAL A 65 5.45 -23.83 3.36
CA VAL A 65 5.63 -22.92 4.50
C VAL A 65 4.53 -23.21 5.54
N PRO A 66 4.73 -24.22 6.40
CA PRO A 66 3.69 -24.65 7.36
C PRO A 66 3.27 -23.58 8.36
N SER A 67 4.16 -22.63 8.67
CA SER A 67 3.82 -21.47 9.51
C SER A 67 2.81 -20.53 8.86
N GLY A 68 2.68 -20.58 7.53
CA GLY A 68 1.91 -19.64 6.74
C GLY A 68 2.43 -18.19 6.85
N LEU A 69 3.62 -17.98 7.42
CA LEU A 69 4.21 -16.65 7.58
C LEU A 69 4.84 -16.18 6.28
N LEU A 70 4.94 -14.87 6.15
CA LEU A 70 5.43 -14.16 4.97
C LEU A 70 6.24 -12.94 5.49
N PRO A 71 7.16 -12.34 4.73
CA PRO A 71 7.58 -12.73 3.38
C PRO A 71 8.33 -14.06 3.35
N VAL A 72 8.45 -14.63 2.14
CA VAL A 72 9.20 -15.87 1.89
C VAL A 72 10.08 -15.67 0.65
N LEU A 73 11.38 -15.93 0.80
CA LEU A 73 12.34 -15.99 -0.30
C LEU A 73 12.60 -17.46 -0.65
N GLU A 74 12.39 -17.83 -1.91
CA GLU A 74 12.91 -19.08 -2.45
C GLU A 74 14.07 -18.79 -3.40
N VAL A 75 15.25 -19.31 -3.09
CA VAL A 75 16.44 -19.14 -3.93
C VAL A 75 17.28 -20.39 -3.90
N GLY A 76 17.63 -20.90 -5.08
CA GLY A 76 18.41 -22.15 -5.22
C GLY A 76 17.73 -23.37 -4.58
N GLY A 77 16.39 -23.46 -4.67
CA GLY A 77 15.59 -24.55 -4.09
C GLY A 77 15.49 -24.53 -2.56
N ARG A 78 15.96 -23.46 -1.90
CA ARG A 78 15.89 -23.27 -0.45
C ARG A 78 14.88 -22.18 -0.13
N VAL A 79 14.08 -22.42 0.91
CA VAL A 79 13.05 -21.51 1.40
C VAL A 79 13.57 -20.80 2.65
N PHE A 80 13.49 -19.48 2.66
CA PHE A 80 13.85 -18.62 3.77
C PHE A 80 12.63 -17.81 4.20
N THR A 81 12.34 -17.86 5.49
CA THR A 81 11.31 -17.06 6.16
C THR A 81 11.99 -16.05 7.08
N GLU A 82 11.23 -15.08 7.60
CA GLU A 82 11.72 -13.94 8.41
C GLU A 82 12.49 -12.91 7.58
N SER A 83 12.08 -11.65 7.66
CA SER A 83 12.65 -10.59 6.82
C SER A 83 14.13 -10.33 7.12
N ALA A 84 14.55 -10.37 8.38
CA ALA A 84 15.95 -10.16 8.74
C ALA A 84 16.86 -11.26 8.14
N VAL A 85 16.41 -12.52 8.19
CA VAL A 85 17.13 -13.65 7.59
C VAL A 85 17.17 -13.52 6.07
N ILE A 86 16.03 -13.19 5.45
CA ILE A 86 15.95 -12.94 4.00
C ILE A 86 16.94 -11.83 3.60
N GLN A 87 16.96 -10.73 4.34
CA GLN A 87 17.82 -9.59 4.06
C GLN A 87 19.31 -9.94 4.16
N GLU A 88 19.71 -10.69 5.20
CA GLU A 88 21.08 -11.21 5.35
C GLU A 88 21.46 -12.19 4.23
N VAL A 89 20.55 -13.09 3.86
CA VAL A 89 20.76 -14.03 2.74
C VAL A 89 20.98 -13.28 1.42
N LEU A 90 20.17 -12.25 1.16
CA LEU A 90 20.33 -11.42 -0.04
C LEU A 90 21.65 -10.64 -0.02
N GLU A 91 22.09 -10.16 1.15
CA GLU A 91 23.37 -9.47 1.28
C GLU A 91 24.57 -10.40 1.03
N GLN A 92 24.49 -11.66 1.49
CA GLN A 92 25.52 -12.66 1.27
C GLN A 92 25.56 -13.19 -0.16
N LEU A 93 24.40 -13.41 -0.78
CA LEU A 93 24.32 -13.98 -2.13
C LEU A 93 24.64 -12.96 -3.24
N TYR A 94 24.42 -11.66 -2.98
CA TYR A 94 24.58 -10.59 -3.97
C TYR A 94 25.38 -9.39 -3.38
N PRO A 95 26.69 -9.55 -3.12
CA PRO A 95 27.48 -8.55 -2.41
C PRO A 95 27.88 -7.31 -3.25
N GLU A 96 27.52 -7.26 -4.54
CA GLU A 96 28.00 -6.24 -5.49
C GLU A 96 27.54 -4.82 -5.17
N ILE A 97 26.32 -4.69 -4.64
CA ILE A 97 25.74 -3.43 -4.16
C ILE A 97 25.45 -3.62 -2.67
N PRO A 98 26.42 -3.37 -1.77
CA PRO A 98 26.23 -3.61 -0.35
C PRO A 98 25.24 -2.61 0.24
N LEU A 99 24.30 -3.10 1.04
CA LEU A 99 23.33 -2.27 1.79
C LEU A 99 23.50 -2.41 3.31
N LEU A 100 24.43 -3.26 3.75
CA LEU A 100 24.86 -3.34 5.14
C LEU A 100 26.34 -2.95 5.27
N PRO A 101 26.69 -2.13 6.27
CA PRO A 101 28.10 -1.90 6.58
C PRO A 101 28.81 -3.19 6.99
N GLN A 102 30.09 -3.27 6.62
CA GLN A 102 30.94 -4.44 6.92
C GLN A 102 31.03 -4.69 8.43
N PRO A 103 30.96 -5.95 8.89
CA PRO A 103 31.14 -6.30 10.29
C PRO A 103 32.43 -5.71 10.89
N GLY A 104 32.34 -5.19 12.11
CA GLY A 104 33.49 -4.58 12.82
C GLY A 104 33.72 -3.10 12.54
N THR A 105 33.00 -2.50 11.59
CA THR A 105 33.02 -1.05 11.37
C THR A 105 32.16 -0.28 12.39
N GLN A 106 32.46 1.01 12.60
CA GLN A 106 31.63 1.88 13.45
C GLN A 106 30.20 1.98 12.91
N GLU A 107 30.02 2.09 11.59
CA GLU A 107 28.70 2.13 10.95
C GLU A 107 27.90 0.85 11.18
N HIS A 108 28.54 -0.33 11.22
CA HIS A 108 27.87 -1.58 11.55
C HIS A 108 27.31 -1.57 12.98
N GLY A 109 28.10 -1.08 13.95
CA GLY A 109 27.64 -0.90 15.33
C GLY A 109 26.48 0.10 15.44
N ARG A 110 26.55 1.20 14.68
CA ARG A 110 25.49 2.20 14.56
C ARG A 110 24.21 1.60 13.98
N ALA A 111 24.31 0.82 12.89
CA ALA A 111 23.18 0.14 12.26
C ALA A 111 22.42 -0.75 13.26
N ALA A 112 23.12 -1.54 14.08
CA ALA A 112 22.48 -2.35 15.11
C ALA A 112 21.71 -1.51 16.16
N GLY A 113 22.23 -0.33 16.51
CA GLY A 113 21.55 0.66 17.35
C GLY A 113 20.28 1.20 16.70
N LEU A 114 20.36 1.55 15.42
CA LEU A 114 19.24 2.05 14.63
C LEU A 114 18.13 1.00 14.47
N MET A 115 18.47 -0.27 14.28
CA MET A 115 17.48 -1.36 14.26
C MET A 115 16.75 -1.54 15.61
N ARG A 116 17.38 -1.20 16.74
CA ARG A 116 16.69 -1.15 18.04
C ARG A 116 15.77 0.06 18.15
N LEU A 117 16.19 1.20 17.60
CA LEU A 117 15.39 2.42 17.56
C LEU A 117 14.13 2.22 16.70
N GLU A 118 14.24 1.56 15.55
CA GLU A 118 13.10 1.18 14.69
C GLU A 118 12.06 0.38 15.48
N ARG A 119 12.47 -0.71 16.15
CA ARG A 119 11.55 -1.52 16.95
C ARG A 119 10.86 -0.72 18.05
N ARG A 120 11.57 0.23 18.65
CA ARG A 120 10.99 1.13 19.64
C ARG A 120 10.01 2.12 19.01
N LEU A 121 10.31 2.68 17.85
CA LEU A 121 9.40 3.51 17.07
C LEU A 121 8.11 2.75 16.75
N PHE A 122 8.23 1.53 16.23
CA PHE A 122 7.08 0.67 15.94
C PHE A 122 6.22 0.42 17.18
N SER A 123 6.85 0.05 18.30
CA SER A 123 6.16 -0.16 19.58
C SER A 123 5.42 1.12 20.05
N ASP A 124 6.11 2.25 20.14
CA ASP A 124 5.52 3.50 20.65
C ASP A 124 4.41 4.02 19.72
N TRP A 125 4.56 3.85 18.40
CA TRP A 125 3.51 4.13 17.42
C TRP A 125 2.27 3.25 17.63
N LEU A 126 2.43 1.93 17.73
CA LEU A 126 1.29 1.03 17.97
C LEU A 126 0.58 1.31 19.29
N GLN A 127 1.34 1.63 20.35
CA GLN A 127 0.76 1.98 21.64
C GLN A 127 -0.15 3.20 21.53
N TRP A 128 0.23 4.22 20.76
CA TRP A 128 -0.63 5.38 20.57
C TRP A 128 -1.75 5.14 19.54
N LEU A 129 -1.45 4.49 18.41
CA LEU A 129 -2.40 4.25 17.32
C LEU A 129 -3.57 3.36 17.76
N CYS A 130 -3.26 2.26 18.46
CA CYS A 130 -4.24 1.20 18.72
C CYS A 130 -4.87 1.27 20.12
N ARG A 131 -4.25 1.98 21.09
CA ARG A 131 -4.78 2.04 22.46
C ARG A 131 -5.42 3.40 22.74
N GLY A 132 -6.72 3.38 23.01
CA GLY A 132 -7.46 4.50 23.58
C GLY A 132 -7.51 4.43 25.11
N GLY A 133 -7.95 5.50 25.77
CA GLY A 133 -8.24 5.53 27.22
C GLY A 133 -7.36 6.46 28.05
N TRP A 134 -7.14 6.13 29.32
CA TRP A 134 -6.60 7.04 30.35
C TRP A 134 -5.16 7.54 30.13
N ASN A 135 -4.33 6.83 29.35
CA ASN A 135 -2.91 7.17 29.15
C ASN A 135 -2.56 7.68 27.73
N VAL A 136 -3.53 8.20 26.97
CA VAL A 136 -3.29 8.72 25.61
C VAL A 136 -2.16 9.77 25.59
N GLN A 137 -2.13 10.68 26.56
CA GLN A 137 -1.07 11.70 26.63
C GLN A 137 0.32 11.11 26.92
N GLY A 138 0.40 10.02 27.70
CA GLY A 138 1.67 9.31 27.91
C GLY A 138 2.15 8.63 26.65
N ASN A 139 1.26 7.95 25.92
CA ASN A 139 1.59 7.29 24.66
C ASN A 139 2.04 8.30 23.60
N ARG A 140 1.35 9.44 23.48
CA ARG A 140 1.74 10.55 22.59
C ARG A 140 3.13 11.09 22.91
N ARG A 141 3.44 11.32 24.21
CA ARG A 141 4.77 11.78 24.63
C ARG A 141 5.87 10.77 24.30
N ALA A 142 5.61 9.48 24.55
CA ALA A 142 6.57 8.42 24.25
C ALA A 142 6.87 8.35 22.74
N PHE A 143 5.82 8.37 21.91
CA PHE A 143 5.94 8.41 20.46
C PHE A 143 6.71 9.65 19.98
N CYS A 144 6.38 10.85 20.45
CA CYS A 144 7.07 12.08 20.07
C CYS A 144 8.56 12.03 20.44
N LYS A 145 8.91 11.55 21.65
CA LYS A 145 10.30 11.38 22.08
C LYS A 145 11.07 10.41 21.19
N THR A 146 10.40 9.36 20.72
CA THR A 146 11.02 8.40 19.81
C THR A 146 11.17 8.96 18.39
N MET A 147 10.21 9.74 17.90
CA MET A 147 10.35 10.49 16.64
C MET A 147 11.49 11.52 16.69
N GLU A 148 11.65 12.23 17.82
CA GLU A 148 12.80 13.11 18.06
C GLU A 148 14.13 12.35 17.97
N ALA A 149 14.23 11.16 18.58
CA ALA A 149 15.42 10.33 18.47
C ALA A 149 15.70 9.82 17.03
N VAL A 150 14.65 9.61 16.23
CA VAL A 150 14.78 9.25 14.81
C VAL A 150 15.27 10.43 13.99
N ASP A 151 14.71 11.62 14.22
CA ASP A 151 15.16 12.87 13.59
C ASP A 151 16.63 13.18 13.93
N ASP A 152 17.01 13.09 15.21
CA ASP A 152 18.38 13.27 15.66
C ASP A 152 19.33 12.25 14.99
N ALA A 153 18.89 11.00 14.82
CA ALA A 153 19.68 9.98 14.15
C ALA A 153 19.92 10.31 12.68
N LEU A 154 18.90 10.79 11.96
CA LEU A 154 19.02 11.24 10.56
C LEU A 154 19.89 12.48 10.42
N ARG A 155 19.84 13.39 11.39
CA ARG A 155 20.64 14.62 11.41
C ARG A 155 22.08 14.42 11.88
N ALA A 156 22.39 13.26 12.44
CA ALA A 156 23.74 12.91 12.86
C ALA A 156 24.65 12.47 11.70
N THR A 157 24.16 12.48 10.47
CA THR A 157 24.91 12.19 9.23
C THR A 157 24.89 13.39 8.29
N PRO A 158 25.89 13.57 7.42
CA PRO A 158 25.89 14.66 6.44
C PRO A 158 24.81 14.54 5.36
N GLY A 159 24.39 13.31 5.05
CA GLY A 159 23.37 12.99 4.06
C GLY A 159 21.99 12.72 4.66
N PRO A 160 20.96 12.49 3.82
CA PRO A 160 19.58 12.33 4.25
C PRO A 160 19.24 10.92 4.77
N PHE A 161 20.21 10.00 4.84
CA PHE A 161 20.03 8.61 5.23
C PHE A 161 20.64 8.33 6.61
N PHE A 162 20.23 7.25 7.27
CA PHE A 162 20.66 6.98 8.66
C PHE A 162 22.17 6.71 8.85
N LEU A 163 22.86 6.38 7.77
CA LEU A 163 24.28 6.02 7.72
C LEU A 163 25.04 6.93 6.74
N GLU A 164 26.33 7.14 7.00
CA GLU A 164 27.19 8.03 6.19
C GLU A 164 27.44 7.43 4.79
N SER A 165 27.45 6.10 4.72
CA SER A 165 27.51 5.33 3.48
C SER A 165 26.32 5.53 2.53
N GLY A 166 25.26 6.24 2.96
CA GLY A 166 24.07 6.53 2.17
C GLY A 166 22.93 5.57 2.44
N LEU A 167 22.13 5.27 1.42
CA LEU A 167 20.99 4.34 1.55
C LEU A 167 21.48 2.96 2.01
N SER A 168 20.83 2.43 3.04
CA SER A 168 21.18 1.16 3.65
C SER A 168 19.93 0.33 3.99
N LEU A 169 20.15 -0.90 4.46
CA LEU A 169 19.06 -1.71 5.03
C LEU A 169 18.40 -1.06 6.24
N VAL A 170 19.07 -0.14 6.94
CA VAL A 170 18.43 0.63 8.00
C VAL A 170 17.28 1.44 7.42
N ASP A 171 17.54 2.22 6.37
CA ASP A 171 16.53 3.05 5.70
C ASP A 171 15.38 2.20 5.17
N LEU A 172 15.70 1.08 4.50
CA LEU A 172 14.69 0.16 3.99
C LEU A 172 13.82 -0.47 5.08
N THR A 173 14.37 -0.64 6.29
CA THR A 173 13.63 -1.19 7.44
C THR A 173 12.74 -0.13 8.10
N PHE A 174 13.20 1.12 8.20
CA PHE A 174 12.39 2.23 8.72
C PHE A 174 11.26 2.63 7.77
N ALA A 175 11.53 2.59 6.46
CA ALA A 175 10.67 3.11 5.41
C ALA A 175 9.18 2.75 5.55
N PRO A 176 8.80 1.46 5.59
CA PRO A 176 7.40 1.09 5.69
C PRO A 176 6.71 1.57 6.98
N PHE A 177 7.45 1.72 8.08
CA PHE A 177 6.86 2.20 9.33
C PHE A 177 6.65 3.70 9.27
N LEU A 178 7.64 4.46 8.77
CA LEU A 178 7.50 5.90 8.59
C LEU A 178 6.36 6.25 7.62
N GLU A 179 6.18 5.51 6.52
CA GLU A 179 5.03 5.67 5.62
C GLU A 179 3.68 5.49 6.34
N ARG A 180 3.55 4.39 7.10
CA ARG A 180 2.31 4.11 7.85
C ARG A 180 2.08 5.11 8.97
N ILE A 181 3.14 5.53 9.65
CA ILE A 181 3.07 6.57 10.68
C ILE A 181 2.56 7.86 10.04
N ALA A 182 3.09 8.23 8.87
CA ALA A 182 2.68 9.44 8.16
C ALA A 182 1.21 9.44 7.76
N ALA A 183 0.70 8.31 7.27
CA ALA A 183 -0.71 8.16 6.94
C ALA A 183 -1.61 8.07 8.18
N SER A 184 -1.31 7.13 9.08
CA SER A 184 -2.21 6.79 10.18
C SER A 184 -2.27 7.84 11.28
N MET A 185 -1.19 8.59 11.55
CA MET A 185 -1.21 9.61 12.60
C MET A 185 -2.06 10.80 12.22
N VAL A 186 -2.02 11.23 10.96
CA VAL A 186 -2.91 12.31 10.54
C VAL A 186 -4.36 11.83 10.45
N TYR A 187 -4.59 10.62 9.93
CA TYR A 187 -5.94 10.05 9.78
C TYR A 187 -6.64 9.76 11.11
N TYR A 188 -5.96 9.08 12.05
CA TYR A 188 -6.58 8.66 13.31
C TYR A 188 -6.40 9.69 14.42
N LYS A 189 -5.35 10.52 14.38
CA LYS A 189 -4.97 11.38 15.51
C LYS A 189 -5.00 12.88 15.19
N GLY A 190 -5.24 13.25 13.93
CA GLY A 190 -5.10 14.65 13.49
C GLY A 190 -3.67 15.16 13.65
N PHE A 191 -2.68 14.26 13.67
CA PHE A 191 -1.31 14.57 14.02
C PHE A 191 -0.40 14.41 12.79
N VAL A 192 0.05 15.55 12.27
CA VAL A 192 0.94 15.61 11.11
C VAL A 192 2.38 15.29 11.53
N VAL A 193 3.03 14.36 10.83
CA VAL A 193 4.38 13.90 11.17
C VAL A 193 5.48 14.38 10.21
N ARG A 194 5.11 14.92 9.05
CA ARG A 194 6.06 15.41 8.04
C ARG A 194 5.50 16.62 7.30
N GLY A 195 6.38 17.43 6.72
CA GLY A 195 6.03 18.60 5.90
C GLY A 195 5.71 19.87 6.68
N GLN A 196 5.91 19.88 8.00
CA GLN A 196 5.70 21.07 8.86
C GLN A 196 6.97 21.49 9.61
N GLY A 197 8.13 20.92 9.29
CA GLY A 197 9.43 21.32 9.84
C GLY A 197 9.67 20.93 11.30
N ARG A 198 8.77 20.15 11.93
CA ARG A 198 8.97 19.65 13.30
C ARG A 198 10.15 18.68 13.40
N TRP A 199 10.33 17.86 12.38
CA TRP A 199 11.39 16.86 12.27
C TRP A 199 12.06 16.98 10.89
N PRO A 200 12.97 17.95 10.72
CA PRO A 200 13.53 18.28 9.41
C PRO A 200 14.41 17.17 8.83
N GLY A 201 15.03 16.33 9.67
CA GLY A 201 15.74 15.14 9.21
C GLY A 201 14.80 14.09 8.63
N ILE A 202 13.62 13.90 9.25
CA ILE A 202 12.57 13.03 8.72
C ILE A 202 12.00 13.59 7.40
N ASP A 203 11.77 14.90 7.32
CA ASP A 203 11.32 15.56 6.09
C ASP A 203 12.32 15.32 4.94
N ALA A 204 13.61 15.59 5.17
CA ALA A 204 14.67 15.36 4.18
C ALA A 204 14.85 13.88 3.81
N TRP A 205 14.70 12.97 4.78
CA TRP A 205 14.75 11.52 4.53
C TRP A 205 13.61 11.08 3.61
N PHE A 206 12.38 11.57 3.82
CA PHE A 206 11.27 11.26 2.93
C PHE A 206 11.49 11.79 1.52
N GLU A 207 11.96 13.04 1.36
CA GLU A 207 12.28 13.60 0.04
C GLU A 207 13.33 12.74 -0.69
N ALA A 208 14.37 12.31 0.03
CA ALA A 208 15.42 11.47 -0.53
C ALA A 208 14.91 10.07 -0.93
N MET A 209 14.03 9.47 -0.12
CA MET A 209 13.40 8.17 -0.44
C MET A 209 12.44 8.30 -1.62
N GLU A 210 11.63 9.36 -1.67
CA GLU A 210 10.67 9.64 -2.74
C GLU A 210 11.35 9.95 -4.08
N ALA A 211 12.62 10.36 -4.07
CA ALA A 211 13.42 10.47 -5.29
C ALA A 211 13.86 9.11 -5.88
N ARG A 212 13.63 7.99 -5.17
CA ARG A 212 14.07 6.65 -5.60
C ARG A 212 12.94 5.87 -6.27
N ASP A 213 13.22 5.34 -7.45
CA ASP A 213 12.25 4.51 -8.20
C ASP A 213 11.91 3.21 -7.45
N SER A 214 12.90 2.60 -6.80
CA SER A 214 12.76 1.41 -5.93
C SER A 214 11.80 1.63 -4.76
N TYR A 215 11.73 2.85 -4.22
CA TYR A 215 10.81 3.20 -3.14
C TYR A 215 9.43 3.55 -3.71
N ARG A 216 9.38 4.40 -4.74
CA ARG A 216 8.14 4.79 -5.43
C ARG A 216 7.37 3.61 -6.00
N GLY A 217 8.06 2.55 -6.46
CA GLY A 217 7.43 1.35 -7.00
C GLY A 217 6.61 0.56 -5.98
N PHE A 218 6.89 0.72 -4.68
CA PHE A 218 6.25 -0.05 -3.60
C PHE A 218 5.53 0.82 -2.56
N LYS A 219 5.79 2.13 -2.55
CA LYS A 219 5.08 3.13 -1.72
C LYS A 219 3.58 3.06 -1.98
N SER A 220 2.81 3.01 -0.89
CA SER A 220 1.34 3.02 -0.92
C SER A 220 0.78 4.41 -0.63
N ASP A 221 -0.50 4.62 -0.96
CA ASP A 221 -1.23 5.85 -0.62
C ASP A 221 -1.73 5.82 0.84
N TYR A 222 -2.03 6.99 1.38
CA TYR A 222 -2.51 7.20 2.75
C TYR A 222 -3.83 6.44 2.97
N TYR A 223 -4.73 6.46 1.99
CA TYR A 223 -5.99 5.73 2.05
C TYR A 223 -5.76 4.24 2.26
N THR A 224 -4.95 3.60 1.41
CA THR A 224 -4.68 2.16 1.52
C THR A 224 -4.03 1.84 2.86
N HIS A 225 -3.06 2.64 3.33
CA HIS A 225 -2.47 2.44 4.65
C HIS A 225 -3.50 2.51 5.78
N CYS A 226 -4.36 3.54 5.79
CA CYS A 226 -5.30 3.75 6.89
C CYS A 226 -6.35 2.64 6.98
N HIS A 227 -6.75 2.04 5.86
CA HIS A 227 -7.75 0.97 5.84
C HIS A 227 -7.18 -0.44 5.93
N ASP A 228 -5.89 -0.63 5.63
CA ASP A 228 -5.18 -1.91 5.78
C ASP A 228 -4.70 -2.16 7.22
N LEU A 229 -4.44 -1.11 8.00
CA LEU A 229 -3.95 -1.25 9.37
C LEU A 229 -4.96 -1.92 10.34
N PRO A 230 -6.25 -1.52 10.39
CA PRO A 230 -7.20 -2.09 11.34
C PRO A 230 -7.33 -3.63 11.30
N PRO A 231 -7.45 -4.31 10.14
CA PRO A 231 -7.56 -5.77 10.13
C PRO A 231 -6.28 -6.47 10.57
N GLN A 232 -5.11 -5.84 10.39
CA GLN A 232 -3.83 -6.41 10.83
C GLN A 232 -3.56 -6.19 12.32
N LEU A 233 -3.96 -5.04 12.86
CA LEU A 233 -3.65 -4.63 14.23
C LEU A 233 -4.77 -4.91 15.24
N GLY A 234 -5.92 -5.39 14.78
CA GLY A 234 -7.11 -5.59 15.61
C GLY A 234 -7.89 -4.30 15.92
N GLY A 235 -7.58 -3.20 15.21
CA GLY A 235 -8.24 -1.91 15.31
C GLY A 235 -7.26 -0.74 15.50
N CYS A 236 -7.74 0.46 15.17
CA CYS A 236 -7.07 1.74 15.40
C CYS A 236 -8.08 2.68 16.10
N THR A 237 -7.60 3.61 16.93
CA THR A 237 -8.47 4.51 17.70
C THR A 237 -8.40 5.93 17.16
N SER A 238 -9.56 6.53 16.86
CA SER A 238 -9.62 7.94 16.44
C SER A 238 -9.66 8.89 17.63
N GLU A 239 -9.04 10.05 17.50
CA GLU A 239 -9.10 11.16 18.46
C GLU A 239 -9.89 12.35 17.86
N ARG A 240 -10.49 13.18 18.73
CA ARG A 240 -11.18 14.40 18.29
C ARG A 240 -10.19 15.33 17.59
N GLY A 241 -10.61 15.92 16.48
CA GLY A 241 -9.79 16.77 15.61
C GLY A 241 -9.15 16.02 14.43
N SER A 242 -9.36 14.70 14.32
CA SER A 242 -8.91 13.91 13.17
C SER A 242 -9.93 13.82 12.02
N GLU A 243 -11.17 14.25 12.27
CA GLU A 243 -12.31 14.01 11.38
C GLU A 243 -12.15 14.65 10.00
N GLU A 244 -11.59 15.87 9.95
CA GLU A 244 -11.36 16.59 8.68
C GLU A 244 -10.31 15.86 7.82
N ALA A 245 -9.19 15.46 8.43
CA ALA A 245 -8.14 14.72 7.73
C ALA A 245 -8.64 13.34 7.27
N ALA A 246 -9.39 12.64 8.12
CA ALA A 246 -9.99 11.36 7.77
C ALA A 246 -10.96 11.49 6.58
N ALA A 247 -11.84 12.49 6.59
CA ALA A 247 -12.78 12.74 5.49
C ALA A 247 -12.07 13.12 4.17
N ALA A 248 -10.98 13.89 4.26
CA ALA A 248 -10.16 14.22 3.09
C ALA A 248 -9.51 12.97 2.48
N ILE A 249 -8.95 12.10 3.31
CA ILE A 249 -8.30 10.83 2.89
C ILE A 249 -9.35 9.83 2.34
N ASP A 250 -10.54 9.76 2.92
CA ASP A 250 -11.62 8.81 2.58
C ASP A 250 -12.44 9.19 1.33
N GLY A 251 -11.90 10.04 0.46
CA GLY A 251 -12.53 10.34 -0.83
C GLY A 251 -13.23 11.68 -0.89
N GLY A 252 -12.96 12.60 0.04
CA GLY A 252 -13.23 14.03 -0.16
C GLY A 252 -12.72 14.56 -1.51
N ALA A 253 -11.63 13.97 -2.03
CA ALA A 253 -10.98 14.37 -3.29
C ALA A 253 -11.36 13.54 -4.54
N TRP A 254 -12.19 12.50 -4.46
CA TRP A 254 -12.51 11.65 -5.63
C TRP A 254 -13.78 12.10 -6.35
N ARG A 255 -13.78 13.36 -6.78
CA ARG A 255 -14.87 13.96 -7.56
C ARG A 255 -14.29 14.52 -8.85
N LEU A 256 -15.04 14.34 -9.94
CA LEU A 256 -14.66 14.92 -11.24
C LEU A 256 -15.13 16.38 -11.32
N PRO A 257 -14.34 17.28 -11.95
CA PRO A 257 -12.97 17.05 -12.43
C PRO A 257 -11.99 16.87 -11.26
N LEU A 258 -11.04 15.94 -11.39
CA LEU A 258 -10.02 15.72 -10.36
C LEU A 258 -9.08 16.91 -10.29
N GLN A 259 -8.75 17.34 -9.07
CA GLN A 259 -7.65 18.28 -8.86
C GLN A 259 -6.31 17.61 -9.25
N PRO A 260 -5.37 18.33 -9.88
CA PRO A 260 -4.05 17.77 -10.20
C PRO A 260 -3.31 17.26 -8.95
N LEU A 261 -2.51 16.19 -9.10
CA LEU A 261 -1.53 15.78 -8.08
C LEU A 261 -0.36 16.74 -8.08
N ALA A 262 -0.51 17.84 -7.36
CA ALA A 262 0.55 18.80 -7.12
C ALA A 262 1.33 18.48 -5.84
N ALA A 263 2.47 19.16 -5.64
CA ALA A 263 3.32 18.98 -4.47
C ALA A 263 2.62 19.34 -3.14
N ASP A 264 1.61 20.19 -3.18
CA ASP A 264 0.77 20.61 -2.06
C ASP A 264 -0.52 19.78 -1.93
N TYR A 265 -0.68 18.72 -2.73
CA TYR A 265 -1.85 17.85 -2.65
C TYR A 265 -1.93 17.24 -1.26
N ALA A 266 -3.03 17.56 -0.55
CA ALA A 266 -3.21 17.19 0.85
C ALA A 266 -2.98 15.68 1.04
N TYR A 267 -2.02 15.36 1.91
CA TYR A 267 -1.69 14.00 2.34
C TYR A 267 -1.09 13.09 1.25
N GLU A 268 -0.78 13.59 0.06
CA GLU A 268 0.05 12.88 -0.95
C GLU A 268 1.08 13.83 -1.58
N ALA A 269 1.61 14.75 -0.76
CA ALA A 269 2.73 15.59 -1.14
C ALA A 269 3.85 14.70 -1.71
N HIS A 270 4.50 15.17 -2.78
CA HIS A 270 5.57 14.45 -3.50
C HIS A 270 5.13 13.22 -4.32
N SER A 271 3.85 13.14 -4.71
CA SER A 271 3.41 12.27 -5.80
C SER A 271 4.13 12.64 -7.11
N PRO A 272 4.43 11.69 -8.02
CA PRO A 272 5.14 11.96 -9.28
C PRO A 272 4.37 12.80 -10.32
N GLY A 273 3.31 13.52 -9.90
CA GLY A 273 2.34 14.14 -10.77
C GLY A 273 1.27 13.17 -11.28
N ASP A 274 0.34 13.69 -12.06
CA ASP A 274 -0.62 12.92 -12.85
C ASP A 274 -0.49 13.24 -14.34
N ASP A 275 -0.88 12.26 -15.15
CA ASP A 275 -1.13 12.37 -16.58
C ASP A 275 -2.56 11.87 -16.79
N PRO A 276 -3.58 12.76 -16.70
CA PRO A 276 -4.97 12.34 -16.62
C PRO A 276 -5.41 11.40 -17.74
N GLU A 277 -4.91 11.59 -18.96
CA GLU A 277 -5.23 10.73 -20.11
C GLU A 277 -4.62 9.33 -19.94
N ARG A 278 -3.31 9.26 -19.64
CA ARG A 278 -2.62 7.99 -19.42
C ARG A 278 -3.12 7.25 -18.19
N ASP A 279 -3.44 7.98 -17.12
CA ASP A 279 -3.92 7.43 -15.86
C ASP A 279 -5.33 6.86 -16.00
N ALA A 280 -6.21 7.55 -16.73
CA ALA A 280 -7.54 7.06 -17.06
C ALA A 280 -7.45 5.82 -17.97
N LEU A 281 -6.57 5.83 -18.97
CA LEU A 281 -6.30 4.67 -19.82
C LEU A 281 -5.77 3.47 -19.01
N THR A 282 -4.87 3.70 -18.06
CA THR A 282 -4.33 2.67 -17.17
C THR A 282 -5.43 2.06 -16.30
N ALA A 283 -6.29 2.89 -15.72
CA ALA A 283 -7.45 2.46 -14.95
C ALA A 283 -8.42 1.62 -15.81
N ALA A 284 -8.76 2.10 -17.01
CA ALA A 284 -9.64 1.40 -17.94
C ALA A 284 -9.06 0.04 -18.35
N ALA A 285 -7.79 0.00 -18.73
CA ALA A 285 -7.11 -1.23 -19.13
C ALA A 285 -7.11 -2.27 -18.00
N ARG A 286 -6.85 -1.87 -16.74
CA ARG A 286 -6.91 -2.79 -15.59
C ARG A 286 -8.32 -3.27 -15.30
N LEU A 287 -9.32 -2.41 -15.41
CA LEU A 287 -10.72 -2.76 -15.20
C LEU A 287 -11.20 -3.77 -16.25
N VAL A 288 -10.94 -3.49 -17.53
CA VAL A 288 -11.37 -4.33 -18.66
C VAL A 288 -10.64 -5.67 -18.67
N SER A 289 -9.31 -5.67 -18.51
CA SER A 289 -8.52 -6.91 -18.54
C SER A 289 -8.84 -7.88 -17.39
N ASN A 290 -9.31 -7.36 -16.24
CA ASN A 290 -9.69 -8.17 -15.08
C ASN A 290 -11.20 -8.32 -14.89
N ARG A 291 -12.02 -7.99 -15.90
CA ARG A 291 -13.50 -8.00 -15.81
C ARG A 291 -14.06 -9.25 -15.12
N ALA A 292 -13.59 -10.43 -15.51
CA ALA A 292 -14.08 -11.71 -14.99
C ALA A 292 -13.89 -11.87 -13.47
N ALA A 293 -12.87 -11.23 -12.89
CA ALA A 293 -12.64 -11.21 -11.44
C ALA A 293 -13.29 -9.99 -10.76
N VAL A 294 -13.31 -8.84 -11.43
CA VAL A 294 -13.81 -7.57 -10.87
C VAL A 294 -15.33 -7.61 -10.66
N VAL A 295 -16.11 -8.13 -11.60
CA VAL A 295 -17.58 -8.15 -11.47
C VAL A 295 -18.03 -8.95 -10.25
N PRO A 296 -17.60 -10.23 -10.05
CA PRO A 296 -17.93 -10.96 -8.83
C PRO A 296 -17.41 -10.28 -7.56
N PHE A 297 -16.22 -9.67 -7.62
CA PHE A 297 -15.68 -8.96 -6.45
C PHE A 297 -16.54 -7.75 -6.06
N ALA A 298 -16.94 -6.91 -7.02
CA ALA A 298 -17.81 -5.76 -6.79
C ALA A 298 -19.17 -6.21 -6.20
N LEU A 299 -19.74 -7.29 -6.74
CA LEU A 299 -21.01 -7.87 -6.27
C LEU A 299 -21.01 -8.33 -4.81
N ARG A 300 -19.84 -8.49 -4.18
CA ARG A 300 -19.79 -8.73 -2.72
C ARG A 300 -20.39 -7.57 -1.94
N GLY A 301 -20.33 -6.34 -2.46
CA GLY A 301 -20.94 -5.16 -1.84
C GLY A 301 -22.44 -5.31 -1.58
N ALA A 302 -23.14 -5.91 -2.53
CA ALA A 302 -24.59 -6.11 -2.50
C ALA A 302 -25.03 -7.42 -1.86
N SER A 303 -24.11 -8.23 -1.31
CA SER A 303 -24.46 -9.49 -0.66
C SER A 303 -25.24 -9.23 0.63
N GLN A 304 -26.51 -9.68 0.66
CA GLN A 304 -27.38 -9.65 1.84
C GLN A 304 -27.02 -10.76 2.83
N GLY A 305 -27.19 -10.50 4.14
CA GLY A 305 -27.08 -11.51 5.19
C GLY A 305 -25.66 -12.01 5.50
N ALA A 306 -24.62 -11.50 4.83
CA ALA A 306 -23.24 -11.85 5.15
C ALA A 306 -22.88 -11.32 6.54
N ARG A 307 -22.72 -12.22 7.51
CA ARG A 307 -22.23 -11.88 8.85
C ARG A 307 -20.81 -11.36 8.72
N ARG A 308 -20.55 -10.12 9.14
CA ARG A 308 -19.18 -9.59 9.20
C ARG A 308 -18.34 -10.48 10.11
N THR A 309 -17.32 -11.10 9.55
CA THR A 309 -16.40 -11.99 10.25
C THR A 309 -15.24 -11.22 10.89
N ALA A 310 -14.90 -10.05 10.35
CA ALA A 310 -13.85 -9.17 10.86
C ALA A 310 -14.40 -7.85 11.41
N ARG A 311 -13.71 -7.32 12.45
CA ARG A 311 -14.08 -6.05 13.11
C ARG A 311 -13.74 -4.82 12.26
N ALA A 312 -12.70 -4.90 11.43
CA ALA A 312 -12.30 -3.81 10.55
C ALA A 312 -13.32 -3.56 9.43
N HIS A 313 -13.55 -2.29 9.08
CA HIS A 313 -14.61 -1.86 8.14
C HIS A 313 -14.51 -2.54 6.77
N LEU A 314 -13.32 -2.53 6.16
CA LEU A 314 -13.09 -3.08 4.81
C LEU A 314 -12.61 -4.54 4.79
N SER A 315 -12.55 -5.21 5.94
CA SER A 315 -12.17 -6.63 6.00
C SER A 315 -13.41 -7.51 6.02
N ASP A 316 -13.54 -8.33 5.01
CA ASP A 316 -14.66 -9.26 4.82
C ASP A 316 -14.20 -10.56 4.14
N PRO A 317 -13.24 -11.29 4.77
CA PRO A 317 -12.75 -12.53 4.22
C PRO A 317 -13.92 -13.50 3.98
N GLY A 318 -13.98 -14.03 2.76
CA GLY A 318 -14.99 -15.00 2.36
C GLY A 318 -16.41 -14.45 2.13
N ARG A 319 -16.61 -13.12 2.04
CA ARG A 319 -17.93 -12.57 1.69
C ARG A 319 -18.36 -13.08 0.30
N PRO A 320 -19.54 -13.71 0.17
CA PRO A 320 -20.01 -14.20 -1.12
C PRO A 320 -20.43 -13.03 -2.02
N SER A 321 -20.40 -13.26 -3.33
CA SER A 321 -20.93 -12.32 -4.32
C SER A 321 -22.46 -12.40 -4.37
N ALA A 322 -23.13 -11.26 -4.48
CA ALA A 322 -24.55 -11.23 -4.84
C ALA A 322 -24.78 -11.76 -6.26
N GLN A 323 -26.03 -12.06 -6.57
CA GLN A 323 -26.45 -12.38 -7.94
C GLN A 323 -26.60 -11.08 -8.75
N ASP A 324 -26.32 -11.16 -10.05
CA ASP A 324 -26.53 -10.07 -11.01
C ASP A 324 -27.35 -10.59 -12.21
N PRO A 325 -28.62 -10.98 -11.99
CA PRO A 325 -29.43 -11.65 -13.01
C PRO A 325 -29.61 -10.80 -14.28
N ASP A 326 -29.65 -9.48 -14.11
CA ASP A 326 -29.82 -8.52 -15.21
C ASP A 326 -28.49 -8.04 -15.81
N GLY A 327 -27.35 -8.47 -15.26
CA GLY A 327 -26.02 -7.99 -15.68
C GLY A 327 -25.81 -6.49 -15.45
N ALA A 328 -26.56 -5.89 -14.53
CA ALA A 328 -26.60 -4.44 -14.31
C ALA A 328 -25.27 -3.93 -13.73
N VAL A 329 -24.61 -4.71 -12.87
CA VAL A 329 -23.30 -4.33 -12.30
C VAL A 329 -22.21 -4.40 -13.35
N ASP A 330 -22.20 -5.46 -14.17
CA ASP A 330 -21.28 -5.55 -15.31
C ASP A 330 -21.49 -4.41 -16.32
N ALA A 331 -22.74 -4.08 -16.64
CA ALA A 331 -23.07 -2.96 -17.52
C ALA A 331 -22.59 -1.63 -16.93
N ALA A 332 -22.80 -1.38 -15.64
CA ALA A 332 -22.33 -0.18 -14.97
C ALA A 332 -20.80 -0.05 -14.98
N LEU A 333 -20.06 -1.14 -14.77
CA LEU A 333 -18.59 -1.14 -14.86
C LEU A 333 -18.10 -0.90 -16.29
N ARG A 334 -18.85 -1.34 -17.31
CA ARG A 334 -18.58 -0.99 -18.72
C ARG A 334 -18.81 0.50 -18.99
N CYS A 335 -19.85 1.11 -18.42
CA CYS A 335 -20.04 2.56 -18.48
C CYS A 335 -18.88 3.31 -17.81
N VAL A 336 -18.39 2.86 -16.66
CA VAL A 336 -17.19 3.42 -16.01
C VAL A 336 -15.97 3.32 -16.92
N ALA A 337 -15.73 2.16 -17.54
CA ALA A 337 -14.64 1.99 -18.51
C ALA A 337 -14.79 2.93 -19.72
N GLY A 338 -16.01 3.08 -20.25
CA GLY A 338 -16.29 4.03 -21.34
C GLY A 338 -16.00 5.47 -20.94
N ALA A 339 -16.41 5.87 -19.74
CA ALA A 339 -16.13 7.22 -19.21
C ALA A 339 -14.64 7.47 -19.00
N LEU A 340 -13.88 6.47 -18.54
CA LEU A 340 -12.41 6.57 -18.45
C LEU A 340 -11.74 6.73 -19.83
N LEU A 341 -12.29 6.11 -20.88
CA LEU A 341 -11.70 6.12 -22.22
C LEU A 341 -12.12 7.33 -23.07
N SER A 342 -13.33 7.85 -22.87
CA SER A 342 -13.93 8.86 -23.75
C SER A 342 -14.36 10.14 -23.03
N GLY A 343 -14.18 10.18 -21.70
CA GLY A 343 -14.66 11.27 -20.84
C GLY A 343 -16.12 11.10 -20.41
N THR A 344 -16.48 11.70 -19.28
CA THR A 344 -17.83 11.61 -18.71
C THR A 344 -18.90 12.37 -19.49
N GLU A 345 -18.51 13.30 -20.35
CA GLU A 345 -19.44 14.09 -21.17
C GLU A 345 -20.00 13.28 -22.35
N THR A 346 -19.24 12.29 -22.83
CA THR A 346 -19.62 11.45 -23.98
C THR A 346 -20.14 10.08 -23.56
N ALA A 347 -19.69 9.59 -22.41
CA ALA A 347 -20.06 8.26 -21.92
C ALA A 347 -21.51 8.21 -21.43
N ALA A 348 -22.20 7.12 -21.79
CA ALA A 348 -23.54 6.85 -21.29
C ALA A 348 -23.50 6.54 -19.78
N ALA A 349 -24.35 7.21 -19.00
CA ALA A 349 -24.53 6.89 -17.60
C ALA A 349 -25.09 5.46 -17.43
N PRO A 350 -24.74 4.76 -16.33
CA PRO A 350 -25.34 3.47 -16.04
C PRO A 350 -26.87 3.57 -15.90
N VAL A 351 -27.58 2.57 -16.42
CA VAL A 351 -29.05 2.46 -16.30
C VAL A 351 -29.38 1.16 -15.59
N ALA A 352 -30.21 1.22 -14.56
CA ALA A 352 -30.72 0.05 -13.85
C ALA A 352 -32.17 -0.25 -14.24
N PRO A 353 -32.53 -1.53 -14.46
CA PRO A 353 -33.89 -1.93 -14.88
C PRO A 353 -34.93 -1.86 -13.76
N SER A 354 -34.51 -1.75 -12.50
CA SER A 354 -35.38 -1.69 -11.33
C SER A 354 -34.68 -1.00 -10.16
N GLU A 355 -35.44 -0.64 -9.12
CA GLU A 355 -34.91 -0.10 -7.86
C GLU A 355 -33.93 -1.06 -7.19
N GLN A 356 -34.29 -2.35 -7.13
CA GLN A 356 -33.44 -3.38 -6.55
C GLN A 356 -32.11 -3.54 -7.31
N ALA A 357 -32.14 -3.45 -8.65
CA ALA A 357 -30.94 -3.47 -9.46
C ALA A 357 -30.11 -2.20 -9.25
N ALA A 358 -30.75 -1.04 -9.09
CA ALA A 358 -30.05 0.21 -8.82
C ALA A 358 -29.31 0.18 -7.48
N ASP A 359 -29.93 -0.34 -6.42
CA ASP A 359 -29.29 -0.53 -5.12
C ASP A 359 -28.10 -1.49 -5.21
N THR A 360 -28.26 -2.58 -5.96
CA THR A 360 -27.19 -3.56 -6.20
C THR A 360 -26.00 -2.91 -6.90
N VAL A 361 -26.25 -2.07 -7.91
CA VAL A 361 -25.21 -1.29 -8.61
C VAL A 361 -24.52 -0.32 -7.65
N ARG A 362 -25.27 0.52 -6.91
CA ARG A 362 -24.69 1.50 -5.98
C ARG A 362 -23.80 0.85 -4.92
N GLN A 363 -24.27 -0.25 -4.32
CA GLN A 363 -23.53 -0.99 -3.29
C GLN A 363 -22.27 -1.64 -3.89
N SER A 364 -22.38 -2.22 -5.10
CA SER A 364 -21.26 -2.91 -5.74
C SER A 364 -20.16 -1.95 -6.21
N LEU A 365 -20.53 -0.82 -6.81
CA LEU A 365 -19.57 0.19 -7.23
C LEU A 365 -18.90 0.88 -6.03
N SER A 366 -19.65 1.17 -4.96
CA SER A 366 -19.07 1.72 -3.72
C SER A 366 -18.08 0.74 -3.10
N TYR A 367 -18.45 -0.55 -3.04
CA TYR A 367 -17.57 -1.61 -2.54
C TYR A 367 -16.27 -1.73 -3.35
N MET A 368 -16.36 -1.62 -4.67
CA MET A 368 -15.18 -1.62 -5.55
C MET A 368 -14.31 -0.39 -5.30
N ARG A 369 -14.90 0.81 -5.27
CA ARG A 369 -14.20 2.09 -5.03
C ARG A 369 -13.35 2.03 -3.77
N ASP A 370 -13.93 1.55 -2.68
CA ASP A 370 -13.29 1.54 -1.36
C ASP A 370 -12.19 0.48 -1.25
N ARG A 371 -12.11 -0.50 -2.16
CA ARG A 371 -11.12 -1.59 -2.10
C ARG A 371 -10.06 -1.59 -3.18
N ILE A 372 -10.02 -0.55 -4.00
CA ILE A 372 -8.87 -0.29 -4.87
C ILE A 372 -7.67 -0.04 -3.97
N CYS A 373 -6.61 -0.83 -4.13
CA CYS A 373 -5.40 -0.75 -3.34
C CYS A 373 -4.24 -0.18 -4.17
N VAL A 374 -3.52 0.80 -3.60
CA VAL A 374 -2.31 1.38 -4.21
C VAL A 374 -1.06 0.75 -3.56
N PRO A 375 -0.02 0.39 -4.32
CA PRO A 375 0.06 0.32 -5.78
C PRO A 375 -0.37 -1.06 -6.33
N ARG A 376 -0.95 -1.95 -5.50
CA ARG A 376 -1.26 -3.34 -5.88
C ARG A 376 -2.10 -3.45 -7.15
N ASP A 377 -3.20 -2.72 -7.18
CA ASP A 377 -4.18 -2.78 -8.26
C ASP A 377 -3.83 -1.75 -9.33
N LEU A 378 -3.54 -0.53 -8.87
CA LEU A 378 -3.27 0.64 -9.68
C LEU A 378 -2.24 1.55 -8.98
N PRO A 379 -1.37 2.25 -9.72
CA PRO A 379 -0.63 3.37 -9.16
C PRO A 379 -1.59 4.48 -8.71
N LEU A 380 -1.17 5.31 -7.75
CA LEU A 380 -2.00 6.35 -7.12
C LEU A 380 -2.78 7.21 -8.14
N PRO A 381 -2.17 7.78 -9.19
CA PRO A 381 -2.91 8.64 -10.13
C PRO A 381 -4.06 7.91 -10.84
N ALA A 382 -3.80 6.70 -11.34
CA ALA A 382 -4.83 5.86 -11.97
C ALA A 382 -5.90 5.36 -10.97
N ALA A 383 -5.52 5.09 -9.72
CA ALA A 383 -6.48 4.73 -8.67
C ALA A 383 -7.45 5.88 -8.38
N ARG A 384 -6.97 7.14 -8.34
CA ARG A 384 -7.82 8.33 -8.19
C ARG A 384 -8.81 8.45 -9.35
N GLN A 385 -8.34 8.25 -10.59
CA GLN A 385 -9.20 8.24 -11.76
C GLN A 385 -10.33 7.21 -11.62
N LEU A 386 -10.00 5.95 -11.31
CA LEU A 386 -11.01 4.90 -11.16
C LEU A 386 -12.00 5.22 -10.03
N ARG A 387 -11.51 5.66 -8.86
CA ARG A 387 -12.38 6.01 -7.72
C ARG A 387 -13.33 7.16 -8.06
N ALA A 388 -12.87 8.19 -8.75
CA ALA A 388 -13.69 9.33 -9.17
C ALA A 388 -14.73 8.93 -10.22
N HIS A 389 -14.37 8.08 -11.18
CA HIS A 389 -15.30 7.59 -12.20
C HIS A 389 -16.34 6.61 -11.64
N LEU A 390 -15.99 5.82 -10.61
CA LEU A 390 -16.97 5.03 -9.86
C LEU A 390 -17.96 5.93 -9.14
N ASN A 391 -17.51 7.02 -8.51
CA ASN A 391 -18.41 8.02 -7.91
C ASN A 391 -19.30 8.70 -8.95
N TRP A 392 -18.78 9.04 -10.13
CA TRP A 392 -19.59 9.54 -11.25
C TRP A 392 -20.70 8.57 -11.64
N ALA A 393 -20.37 7.29 -11.83
CA ALA A 393 -21.34 6.26 -12.19
C ALA A 393 -22.39 6.02 -11.09
N ILE A 394 -21.98 6.06 -9.82
CA ILE A 394 -22.90 5.97 -8.67
C ILE A 394 -23.87 7.16 -8.70
N ASN A 395 -23.36 8.39 -8.82
CA ASN A 395 -24.19 9.60 -8.74
C ASN A 395 -25.09 9.78 -9.97
N GLY A 396 -24.63 9.35 -11.15
CA GLY A 396 -25.37 9.46 -12.41
C GLY A 396 -26.28 8.28 -12.73
N LEU A 397 -26.37 7.26 -11.87
CA LEU A 397 -27.19 6.06 -12.11
C LEU A 397 -28.66 6.40 -12.34
N ILE A 398 -29.18 6.05 -13.52
CA ILE A 398 -30.56 6.30 -13.94
C ILE A 398 -31.42 5.05 -13.68
N MET A 399 -32.66 5.27 -13.24
CA MET A 399 -33.68 4.24 -13.09
C MET A 399 -34.57 4.18 -14.33
N HIS A 400 -34.75 2.98 -14.91
CA HIS A 400 -35.67 2.81 -16.03
C HIS A 400 -37.12 3.10 -15.57
N GLY A 401 -37.78 4.09 -16.17
CA GLY A 401 -39.18 4.46 -15.88
C GLY A 401 -39.38 5.70 -15.01
N SER A 402 -38.32 6.39 -14.61
CA SER A 402 -38.40 7.73 -14.01
C SER A 402 -38.33 8.80 -15.11
N ALA A 403 -39.47 9.09 -15.74
CA ALA A 403 -39.68 10.27 -16.58
C ALA A 403 -40.74 11.16 -15.93
#